data_AF-A0A941J7S0-F1
#
_entry.id   AF-A0A941J7S0-F1
#
_cell.length_a   1.000
_cell.length_b   1.000
_cell.length_c   1.000
_cell.angle_alpha   90.00
_cell.angle_beta   90.00
_cell.angle_gamma   90.00
#
_symmetry.space_group_name_H-M   'P 1'
#
loop_
_entity.id
_entity.type
_entity.pdbx_description
1 polymer ?
#
loop_
_entity_poly.entity_id
_entity_poly.type
_entity_poly.pdbx_seq_one_letter_code
_entity_poly.pdbx_strand_id
1 'polypeptide(L)'
;MIISINIHLFFRIFLSTFLQKCYTQEKIAEAEIKSYDNCYPFIYHLEHAKTFYNQAAIALLSIQPILTFYGFAQLLKAVLLTIDPNYPESTSMLAHGVTTRKKKKQQYEFLKDEVKTQKNGLFTCIAEKLFHIKHLEGEKFSMGTLIKEIPDMQNLTWSISKKNFVALLPSPNGFQLPSTILDSYQMSSSRLEEFLKAKTNQIYSISETPEHCI
;
A
#
# COMPACT_ATOMS: atom_id res chain seq x y z
N MET A 1 21.77 29.68 -31.77
CA MET A 1 20.89 29.94 -30.61
C MET A 1 20.38 28.60 -30.11
N ILE A 2 21.05 28.02 -29.10
CA ILE A 2 20.65 26.73 -28.52
C ILE A 2 19.67 27.04 -27.39
N ILE A 3 18.40 26.76 -27.61
CA ILE A 3 17.38 26.85 -26.56
C ILE A 3 17.51 25.58 -25.72
N SER A 4 18.27 25.63 -24.63
CA SER A 4 18.24 24.60 -23.60
C SER A 4 16.94 24.77 -22.81
N ILE A 5 15.88 24.06 -23.22
CA ILE A 5 14.70 23.89 -22.37
C ILE A 5 15.15 23.05 -21.17
N ASN A 6 15.22 23.70 -20.00
CA ASN A 6 15.62 23.05 -18.76
C ASN A 6 14.64 21.90 -18.49
N ILE A 7 15.08 20.64 -18.59
CA ILE A 7 14.25 19.43 -18.41
C ILE A 7 13.46 19.50 -17.10
N HIS A 8 14.04 20.11 -16.06
CA HIS A 8 13.38 20.38 -14.79
C HIS A 8 12.14 21.30 -14.88
N LEU A 9 12.15 22.31 -15.76
CA LEU A 9 11.00 23.20 -15.93
C LEU A 9 9.84 22.49 -16.63
N PHE A 10 10.13 21.69 -17.65
CA PHE A 10 9.12 20.88 -18.34
C PHE A 10 8.49 19.85 -17.42
N PHE A 11 9.31 19.17 -16.61
CA PHE A 11 8.85 18.20 -15.62
C PHE A 11 7.96 18.86 -14.55
N ARG A 12 8.29 20.07 -14.09
CA ARG A 12 7.46 20.85 -13.16
C ARG A 12 6.09 21.22 -13.73
N ILE A 13 6.04 21.67 -14.98
CA ILE A 13 4.77 22.03 -15.65
C ILE A 13 3.88 20.78 -15.77
N PHE A 14 4.47 19.66 -16.19
CA PHE A 14 3.76 18.39 -16.29
C PHE A 14 3.19 17.95 -14.94
N LEU A 15 3.99 18.01 -13.86
CA LEU A 15 3.56 17.58 -12.54
C LEU A 15 2.55 18.53 -11.88
N SER A 16 2.67 19.84 -12.09
CA SER A 16 1.64 20.80 -11.67
C SER A 16 0.31 20.50 -12.38
N THR A 17 0.37 20.22 -13.69
CA THR A 17 -0.83 19.85 -14.47
C THR A 17 -1.44 18.54 -13.96
N PHE A 18 -0.59 17.56 -13.58
CA PHE A 18 -1.04 16.31 -12.98
C PHE A 18 -1.75 16.55 -11.65
N LEU A 19 -1.16 17.30 -10.72
CA LEU A 19 -1.80 17.63 -9.44
C LEU A 19 -3.10 18.42 -9.63
N GLN A 20 -3.13 19.37 -10.56
CA GLN A 20 -4.35 20.12 -10.88
C GLN A 20 -5.49 19.21 -11.33
N LYS A 21 -5.20 18.19 -12.16
CA LYS A 21 -6.19 17.19 -12.58
C LYS A 21 -6.70 16.40 -11.38
N CYS A 22 -5.81 15.92 -10.51
CA CYS A 22 -6.20 15.22 -9.28
C CYS A 22 -7.11 16.10 -8.41
N TYR A 23 -6.72 17.35 -8.15
CA TYR A 23 -7.50 18.27 -7.31
C TYR A 23 -8.86 18.62 -7.90
N THR A 24 -8.94 18.73 -9.23
CA THR A 24 -10.21 18.95 -9.92
C THR A 24 -11.14 17.75 -9.78
N GLN A 25 -10.61 16.52 -9.88
CA GLN A 25 -11.38 15.28 -9.69
C GLN A 25 -11.91 15.15 -8.25
N GLU A 26 -11.09 15.52 -7.28
CA GLU A 26 -11.44 15.57 -5.85
C GLU A 26 -12.29 16.79 -5.47
N LYS A 27 -12.67 17.65 -6.44
CA LYS A 27 -13.47 18.87 -6.24
C LYS A 27 -12.87 19.85 -5.21
N ILE A 28 -11.55 19.93 -5.17
CA ILE A 28 -10.81 20.82 -4.28
C ILE A 28 -10.87 22.24 -4.84
N ALA A 29 -11.29 23.19 -3.99
CA ALA A 29 -11.27 24.62 -4.31
C ALA A 29 -9.83 25.11 -4.58
N GLU A 30 -9.69 26.02 -5.54
CA GLU A 30 -8.41 26.62 -5.94
C GLU A 30 -7.38 25.58 -6.44
N ALA A 31 -7.87 24.56 -7.15
CA ALA A 31 -7.05 23.46 -7.68
C ALA A 31 -5.79 23.92 -8.43
N GLU A 32 -5.90 24.99 -9.23
CA GLU A 32 -4.76 25.56 -9.96
C GLU A 32 -3.68 26.09 -9.01
N ILE A 33 -4.04 26.98 -8.08
CA ILE A 33 -3.12 27.59 -7.11
C ILE A 33 -2.48 26.49 -6.24
N LYS A 34 -3.30 25.59 -5.69
CA LYS A 34 -2.81 24.49 -4.85
C LYS A 34 -1.89 23.54 -5.61
N SER A 35 -2.13 23.32 -6.90
CA SER A 35 -1.26 22.47 -7.73
C SER A 35 0.11 23.08 -7.95
N TYR A 36 0.15 24.41 -8.12
CA TYR A 36 1.38 25.16 -8.26
C TYR A 36 2.21 25.10 -6.97
N ASP A 37 1.56 25.36 -5.83
CA ASP A 37 2.21 25.36 -4.51
C ASP A 37 2.73 23.98 -4.13
N ASN A 38 1.94 22.93 -4.37
CA ASN A 38 2.30 21.56 -4.01
C ASN A 38 3.21 20.85 -5.03
N CYS A 39 3.42 21.44 -6.21
CA CYS A 39 4.30 20.84 -7.22
C CYS A 39 5.72 20.62 -6.67
N TYR A 40 6.26 21.58 -5.91
CA TYR A 40 7.60 21.45 -5.34
C TYR A 40 7.68 20.39 -4.20
N PRO A 41 6.82 20.41 -3.17
CA PRO A 41 6.73 19.33 -2.19
C PRO A 41 6.54 17.93 -2.81
N PHE A 42 5.70 17.82 -3.85
CA PHE A 42 5.46 16.57 -4.55
C PHE A 42 6.73 16.04 -5.23
N ILE A 43 7.42 16.90 -5.99
CA ILE A 43 8.70 16.55 -6.62
C ILE A 43 9.73 16.14 -5.58
N TYR A 44 9.81 16.89 -4.47
CA TYR A 44 10.75 16.62 -3.40
C TYR A 44 10.55 15.21 -2.81
N HIS A 45 9.31 14.82 -2.55
CA HIS A 45 8.99 13.46 -2.08
C HIS A 45 9.40 12.38 -3.10
N LEU A 46 9.15 12.59 -4.39
CA LEU A 46 9.57 11.64 -5.43
C LEU A 46 11.09 11.50 -5.53
N GLU A 47 11.84 12.61 -5.52
CA GLU A 47 13.30 12.59 -5.58
C GLU A 47 13.92 11.99 -4.31
N HIS A 48 13.31 12.24 -3.15
CA HIS A 48 13.72 11.59 -1.91
C HIS A 48 13.47 10.09 -1.94
N ALA A 49 12.29 9.65 -2.40
CA ALA A 49 11.99 8.23 -2.55
C ALA A 49 13.01 7.53 -3.47
N LYS A 50 13.29 8.14 -4.62
CA LYS A 50 14.30 7.67 -5.58
C LYS A 50 15.69 7.58 -4.94
N THR A 51 16.10 8.61 -4.21
CA THR A 51 17.38 8.61 -3.48
C THR A 51 17.46 7.46 -2.49
N PHE A 52 16.43 7.26 -1.67
CA PHE A 52 16.38 6.16 -0.70
C PHE A 52 16.50 4.78 -1.38
N TYR A 53 15.78 4.55 -2.47
CA TYR A 53 15.85 3.27 -3.19
C TYR A 53 17.19 3.04 -3.89
N ASN A 54 17.77 4.09 -4.49
CA ASN A 54 19.10 3.99 -5.09
C ASN A 54 20.16 3.64 -4.03
N GLN A 55 20.07 4.24 -2.84
CA GLN A 55 20.96 3.91 -1.73
C GLN A 55 20.67 2.51 -1.18
N ALA A 56 19.41 2.11 -1.06
CA ALA A 56 19.04 0.76 -0.62
C ALA A 56 19.63 -0.32 -1.53
N ALA A 57 19.65 -0.10 -2.86
CA ALA A 57 20.16 -1.06 -3.83
C ALA A 57 21.66 -1.37 -3.65
N ILE A 58 22.46 -0.44 -3.13
CA ILE A 58 23.91 -0.60 -2.93
C ILE A 58 24.30 -0.78 -1.46
N ALA A 59 23.35 -0.65 -0.54
CA ALA A 59 23.62 -0.71 0.88
C ALA A 59 23.79 -2.15 1.40
N LEU A 60 24.45 -2.29 2.54
CA LEU A 60 24.53 -3.57 3.27
C LEU A 60 23.13 -4.06 3.65
N LEU A 61 22.90 -5.38 3.56
CA LEU A 61 21.61 -6.01 3.82
C LEU A 61 20.97 -5.60 5.16
N SER A 62 21.79 -5.31 6.18
CA SER A 62 21.33 -4.89 7.51
C SER A 62 20.61 -3.53 7.54
N ILE A 63 20.86 -2.65 6.57
CA ILE A 63 20.26 -1.31 6.50
C ILE A 63 19.31 -1.13 5.30
N GLN A 64 19.34 -2.04 4.33
CA GLN A 64 18.43 -1.97 3.16
C GLN A 64 16.95 -1.84 3.58
N PRO A 65 16.41 -2.61 4.55
CA PRO A 65 15.00 -2.49 4.92
C PRO A 65 14.62 -1.11 5.44
N ILE A 66 15.54 -0.44 6.15
CA ILE A 66 15.33 0.90 6.70
C ILE A 66 15.26 1.92 5.55
N LEU A 67 16.19 1.84 4.60
CA LEU A 67 16.20 2.74 3.44
C LEU A 67 14.96 2.51 2.56
N THR A 68 14.60 1.25 2.29
CA THR A 68 13.38 0.91 1.55
C THR A 68 12.13 1.43 2.26
N PHE A 69 12.05 1.31 3.58
CA PHE A 69 10.95 1.86 4.37
C PHE A 69 10.83 3.39 4.22
N TYR A 70 11.94 4.12 4.33
CA TYR A 70 11.91 5.57 4.17
C TYR A 70 11.61 5.99 2.73
N GLY A 71 12.08 5.24 1.72
CA GLY A 71 11.70 5.46 0.33
C GLY A 71 10.19 5.31 0.12
N PHE A 72 9.60 4.23 0.66
CA PHE A 72 8.17 3.98 0.58
C PHE A 72 7.35 5.05 1.33
N ALA A 73 7.79 5.47 2.52
CA ALA A 73 7.15 6.55 3.25
C ALA A 73 7.12 7.87 2.47
N GLN A 74 8.15 8.17 1.67
CA GLN A 74 8.17 9.36 0.81
C GLN A 74 7.20 9.23 -0.36
N LEU A 75 7.11 8.06 -1.01
CA LEU A 75 6.09 7.83 -2.04
C LEU A 75 4.67 7.99 -1.49
N LEU A 76 4.41 7.46 -0.29
CA LEU A 76 3.11 7.61 0.35
C LEU A 76 2.75 9.08 0.63
N LYS A 77 3.73 9.92 0.99
CA LYS A 77 3.52 11.37 1.12
C LYS A 77 3.22 12.02 -0.22
N ALA A 78 3.90 11.62 -1.29
CA ALA A 78 3.61 12.10 -2.64
C ALA A 78 2.17 11.72 -3.07
N VAL A 79 1.75 10.48 -2.84
CA VAL A 79 0.36 10.05 -3.12
C VAL A 79 -0.64 10.81 -2.26
N LEU A 80 -0.34 11.04 -0.98
CA LEU A 80 -1.24 11.80 -0.12
C LEU A 80 -1.43 13.23 -0.63
N LEU A 81 -0.39 13.86 -1.15
CA LEU A 81 -0.50 15.17 -1.82
C LEU A 81 -1.38 15.14 -3.07
N THR A 82 -1.65 14.01 -3.73
CA THR A 82 -2.55 14.00 -4.89
C THR A 82 -4.02 14.12 -4.50
N ILE A 83 -4.37 13.77 -3.25
CA ILE A 83 -5.75 13.80 -2.74
C ILE A 83 -5.97 14.86 -1.67
N ASP A 84 -4.91 15.28 -0.98
CA ASP A 84 -4.96 16.26 0.10
C ASP A 84 -3.83 17.30 -0.04
N PRO A 85 -4.11 18.45 -0.69
CA PRO A 85 -3.13 19.50 -0.89
C PRO A 85 -2.72 20.24 0.39
N ASN A 86 -3.41 20.00 1.51
CA ASN A 86 -3.11 20.63 2.79
C ASN A 86 -2.20 19.74 3.66
N TYR A 87 -1.83 18.55 3.18
CA TYR A 87 -0.97 17.66 3.93
C TYR A 87 0.49 18.16 3.95
N PRO A 88 1.17 18.14 5.12
CA PRO A 88 0.65 17.83 6.45
C PRO A 88 -0.03 19.04 7.10
N GLU A 89 -1.26 18.85 7.61
CA GLU A 89 -1.99 19.92 8.31
C GLU A 89 -1.32 20.31 9.64
N SER A 90 -0.55 19.40 10.25
CA SER A 90 0.17 19.66 11.50
C SER A 90 1.41 18.76 11.65
N THR A 91 2.29 19.14 12.57
CA THR A 91 3.52 18.37 12.87
C THR A 91 3.22 16.97 13.42
N SER A 92 2.06 16.74 14.03
CA SER A 92 1.69 15.40 14.50
C SER A 92 1.46 14.41 13.35
N MET A 93 1.14 14.91 12.14
CA MET A 93 0.95 14.08 10.94
C MET A 93 2.28 13.61 10.33
N LEU A 94 3.40 14.24 10.72
CA LEU A 94 4.74 13.85 10.26
C LEU A 94 5.27 12.59 10.95
N ALA A 95 4.71 12.20 12.09
CA ALA A 95 5.04 10.94 12.75
C ALA A 95 4.66 9.75 11.86
N HIS A 96 5.23 8.57 12.10
CA HIS A 96 4.92 7.39 11.29
C HIS A 96 3.47 6.90 11.44
N GLY A 97 2.80 7.20 12.56
CA GLY A 97 1.44 6.71 12.84
C GLY A 97 1.38 5.29 13.41
N VAL A 98 2.54 4.70 13.69
CA VAL A 98 2.68 3.38 14.32
C VAL A 98 3.82 3.40 15.34
N THR A 99 3.71 2.57 16.38
CA THR A 99 4.76 2.39 17.40
C THR A 99 4.95 0.92 17.72
N THR A 100 6.11 0.57 18.28
CA THR A 100 6.37 -0.75 18.87
C THR A 100 6.63 -0.61 20.37
N ARG A 101 6.71 -1.73 21.08
CA ARG A 101 7.09 -1.72 22.50
C ARG A 101 8.48 -1.13 22.68
N LYS A 102 8.59 -0.11 23.56
CA LYS A 102 9.86 0.57 23.90
C LYS A 102 10.92 -0.39 24.45
N LYS A 103 10.52 -1.42 25.22
CA LYS A 103 11.41 -2.45 25.76
C LYS A 103 11.06 -3.80 25.13
N LYS A 104 12.06 -4.48 24.55
CA LYS A 104 11.89 -5.85 24.04
C LYS A 104 11.78 -6.84 25.20
N LYS A 105 10.99 -7.90 25.01
CA LYS A 105 10.91 -9.01 25.97
C LYS A 105 12.24 -9.75 26.03
N GLN A 106 12.57 -10.33 27.19
CA GLN A 106 13.82 -11.09 27.39
C GLN A 106 13.93 -12.27 26.41
N GLN A 107 12.80 -12.93 26.14
CA GLN A 107 12.64 -13.92 25.07
C GLN A 107 11.98 -13.26 23.87
N TYR A 108 12.75 -12.46 23.14
CA TYR A 108 12.24 -11.78 21.96
C TYR A 108 11.98 -12.79 20.83
N GLU A 109 10.74 -12.80 20.35
CA GLU A 109 10.34 -13.52 19.15
C GLU A 109 9.67 -12.52 18.20
N PHE A 110 10.28 -12.32 17.03
CA PHE A 110 9.82 -11.31 16.07
C PHE A 110 8.36 -11.49 15.69
N LEU A 111 7.92 -12.71 15.39
CA LEU A 111 6.53 -13.00 15.00
C LEU A 111 5.51 -12.69 16.10
N LYS A 112 5.94 -12.72 17.37
CA LYS A 112 5.12 -12.35 18.54
C LYS A 112 5.26 -10.86 18.90
N ASP A 113 6.11 -10.12 18.20
CA ASP A 113 6.21 -8.68 18.42
C ASP A 113 4.98 -7.95 17.88
N GLU A 114 4.69 -6.79 18.46
CA GLU A 114 3.48 -6.03 18.17
C GLU A 114 3.80 -4.63 17.66
N VAL A 115 3.03 -4.22 16.66
CA VAL A 115 2.91 -2.84 16.20
C VAL A 115 1.57 -2.31 16.66
N LYS A 116 1.57 -1.12 17.26
CA LYS A 116 0.38 -0.40 17.71
C LYS A 116 0.18 0.84 16.87
N THR A 117 -0.99 0.97 16.27
CA THR A 117 -1.43 2.16 15.53
C THR A 117 -1.62 3.34 16.47
N GLN A 118 -1.33 4.56 15.98
CA GLN A 118 -1.46 5.80 16.73
C GLN A 118 -2.63 6.63 16.20
N LYS A 119 -3.11 7.57 17.02
CA LYS A 119 -4.14 8.52 16.62
C LYS A 119 -3.72 9.38 15.41
N ASN A 120 -2.48 9.82 15.41
CA ASN A 120 -1.92 10.74 14.43
C ASN A 120 -0.70 10.14 13.76
N GLY A 121 -0.40 10.61 12.55
CA GLY A 121 0.78 10.25 11.79
C GLY A 121 0.44 9.69 10.41
N LEU A 122 1.46 9.54 9.58
CA LEU A 122 1.38 9.18 8.17
C LEU A 122 0.48 7.97 7.92
N PHE A 123 0.65 6.87 8.66
CA PHE A 123 -0.19 5.68 8.51
C PHE A 123 -1.67 5.98 8.69
N THR A 124 -2.03 6.71 9.75
CA THR A 124 -3.43 7.07 10.04
C THR A 124 -4.00 8.01 8.99
N CYS A 125 -3.20 8.97 8.50
CA CYS A 125 -3.59 9.85 7.40
C CYS A 125 -3.94 9.05 6.14
N ILE A 126 -3.08 8.11 5.78
CA ILE A 126 -3.24 7.28 4.58
C ILE A 126 -4.45 6.38 4.72
N ALA A 127 -4.59 5.69 5.86
CA ALA A 127 -5.70 4.81 6.12
C ALA A 127 -7.04 5.54 5.96
N GLU A 128 -7.15 6.76 6.49
CA GLU A 128 -8.37 7.54 6.39
C GLU A 128 -8.58 8.13 4.98
N LYS A 129 -7.56 8.76 4.41
CA LYS A 129 -7.71 9.56 3.18
C LYS A 129 -7.73 8.69 1.92
N LEU A 130 -6.92 7.64 1.85
CA LEU A 130 -6.83 6.77 0.67
C LEU A 130 -7.79 5.58 0.74
N PHE A 131 -8.02 5.05 1.94
CA PHE A 131 -8.76 3.79 2.13
C PHE A 131 -10.07 3.95 2.90
N HIS A 132 -10.38 5.17 3.38
CA HIS A 132 -11.57 5.47 4.18
C HIS A 132 -11.70 4.62 5.45
N ILE A 133 -10.58 4.12 5.97
CA ILE A 133 -10.52 3.32 7.19
C ILE A 133 -10.33 4.27 8.38
N LYS A 134 -11.32 4.31 9.26
CA LYS A 134 -11.34 5.16 10.46
C LYS A 134 -11.26 4.31 11.73
N HIS A 135 -10.97 4.96 12.86
CA HIS A 135 -10.93 4.35 14.19
C HIS A 135 -9.89 3.24 14.39
N LEU A 136 -8.76 3.31 13.66
CA LEU A 136 -7.64 2.40 13.88
C LEU A 136 -6.86 2.68 15.17
N GLU A 137 -7.13 3.77 15.89
CA GLU A 137 -6.32 4.17 17.05
C GLU A 137 -6.28 3.06 18.11
N GLY A 138 -5.07 2.68 18.50
CA GLY A 138 -4.86 1.78 19.62
C GLY A 138 -4.90 0.29 19.26
N GLU A 139 -5.30 -0.04 18.04
CA GLU A 139 -5.22 -1.39 17.50
C GLU A 139 -3.79 -1.93 17.52
N LYS A 140 -3.69 -3.24 17.73
CA LYS A 140 -2.42 -3.94 17.83
C LYS A 140 -2.38 -5.09 16.84
N PHE A 141 -1.31 -5.15 16.09
CA PHE A 141 -1.06 -6.20 15.12
C PHE A 141 0.22 -6.93 15.47
N SER A 142 0.16 -8.26 15.53
CA SER A 142 1.39 -9.05 15.64
C SER A 142 2.12 -9.07 14.30
N MET A 143 3.45 -9.06 14.31
CA MET A 143 4.23 -9.20 13.07
C MET A 143 3.90 -10.50 12.34
N GLY A 144 3.60 -11.57 13.10
CA GLY A 144 3.16 -12.85 12.54
C GLY A 144 1.82 -12.76 11.79
N THR A 145 0.91 -11.86 12.19
CA THR A 145 -0.31 -11.59 11.42
C THR A 145 0.02 -10.77 10.18
N LEU A 146 0.79 -9.68 10.32
CA LEU A 146 1.11 -8.77 9.21
C LEU A 146 1.87 -9.45 8.06
N ILE A 147 2.83 -10.33 8.39
CA ILE A 147 3.63 -11.03 7.38
C ILE A 147 2.79 -11.97 6.51
N LYS A 148 1.70 -12.52 7.04
CA LYS A 148 0.80 -13.38 6.26
C LYS A 148 0.02 -12.62 5.20
N GLU A 149 -0.09 -11.30 5.33
CA GLU A 149 -0.74 -10.43 4.37
C GLU A 149 0.19 -10.07 3.19
N ILE A 150 1.43 -10.58 3.18
CA ILE A 150 2.37 -10.44 2.07
C ILE A 150 2.45 -11.78 1.34
N PRO A 151 1.95 -11.89 0.09
CA PRO A 151 1.93 -13.15 -0.66
C PRO A 151 3.29 -13.85 -0.73
N ASP A 152 4.35 -13.09 -1.03
CA ASP A 152 5.71 -13.61 -1.18
C ASP A 152 6.27 -14.20 0.12
N MET A 153 5.74 -13.77 1.27
CA MET A 153 6.19 -14.22 2.58
C MET A 153 5.50 -15.51 3.05
N GLN A 154 4.52 -16.05 2.31
CA GLN A 154 3.85 -17.29 2.71
C GLN A 154 4.80 -18.46 2.90
N ASN A 155 5.78 -18.60 2.01
CA ASN A 155 6.78 -19.68 2.07
C ASN A 155 7.73 -19.52 3.26
N LEU A 156 7.77 -18.32 3.85
CA LEU A 156 8.58 -17.98 5.01
C LEU A 156 7.82 -18.15 6.34
N THR A 157 6.53 -18.48 6.32
CA THR A 157 5.73 -18.66 7.54
C THR A 157 6.06 -20.01 8.20
N TRP A 158 7.15 -20.01 8.97
CA TRP A 158 7.86 -21.18 9.52
C TRP A 158 7.06 -22.25 10.29
N SER A 159 5.76 -22.11 10.54
CA SER A 159 4.94 -23.14 11.22
C SER A 159 3.42 -22.89 11.10
N ILE A 160 2.97 -22.03 10.19
CA ILE A 160 1.55 -21.61 10.16
C ILE A 160 0.83 -22.38 9.05
N SER A 161 -0.05 -23.29 9.44
CA SER A 161 -0.69 -24.28 8.56
C SER A 161 -1.68 -23.73 7.54
N LYS A 162 -2.06 -22.44 7.60
CA LYS A 162 -3.05 -21.85 6.68
C LYS A 162 -2.42 -20.82 5.76
N LYS A 163 -2.44 -21.10 4.46
CA LYS A 163 -2.11 -20.15 3.39
C LYS A 163 -3.27 -19.16 3.24
N ASN A 164 -2.99 -17.86 3.31
CA ASN A 164 -4.00 -16.79 3.15
C ASN A 164 -4.28 -16.43 1.68
N PHE A 165 -3.47 -16.94 0.76
CA PHE A 165 -3.50 -16.66 -0.67
C PHE A 165 -3.47 -17.97 -1.44
N VAL A 166 -4.19 -17.98 -2.55
CA VAL A 166 -4.25 -19.08 -3.52
C VAL A 166 -3.88 -18.50 -4.87
N ALA A 167 -2.97 -19.17 -5.58
CA ALA A 167 -2.55 -18.71 -6.90
C ALA A 167 -3.69 -18.89 -7.92
N LEU A 168 -3.96 -17.83 -8.68
CA LEU A 168 -4.81 -17.90 -9.87
C LEU A 168 -3.97 -18.41 -11.03
N LEU A 169 -4.32 -19.58 -11.58
CA LEU A 169 -3.61 -20.14 -12.72
C LEU A 169 -4.24 -19.59 -14.01
N PRO A 170 -3.47 -18.94 -14.91
CA PRO A 170 -4.02 -18.43 -16.16
C PRO A 170 -4.50 -19.58 -17.05
N SER A 171 -5.62 -19.35 -17.74
CA SER A 171 -6.23 -20.26 -18.72
C SER A 171 -6.67 -19.46 -19.95
N PRO A 172 -6.96 -20.10 -21.10
CA PRO A 172 -7.29 -19.39 -22.34
C PRO A 172 -8.41 -18.35 -22.22
N ASN A 173 -9.38 -18.58 -21.34
CA ASN A 173 -10.57 -17.73 -21.18
C ASN A 173 -10.75 -17.19 -19.75
N GLY A 174 -9.67 -17.12 -18.96
CA GLY A 174 -9.75 -16.60 -17.59
C GLY A 174 -8.74 -17.22 -16.64
N PHE A 175 -9.15 -17.50 -15.40
CA PHE A 175 -8.28 -18.07 -14.38
C PHE A 175 -8.89 -19.33 -13.77
N GLN A 176 -8.04 -20.27 -13.40
CA GLN A 176 -8.37 -21.46 -12.66
C GLN A 176 -7.99 -21.30 -11.18
N LEU A 177 -8.87 -21.82 -10.33
CA LEU A 177 -8.74 -21.86 -8.88
C LEU A 177 -8.86 -23.31 -8.43
N PRO A 178 -8.08 -23.75 -7.42
CA PRO A 178 -8.31 -25.04 -6.75
C PRO A 178 -9.73 -25.11 -6.17
N SER A 179 -10.41 -26.24 -6.38
CA SER A 179 -11.74 -26.54 -5.83
C SER A 179 -11.78 -26.45 -4.29
N THR A 180 -10.65 -26.70 -3.63
CA THR A 180 -10.45 -26.58 -2.17
C THR A 180 -10.73 -25.18 -1.61
N ILE A 181 -10.82 -24.15 -2.46
CA ILE A 181 -11.25 -22.82 -2.03
C ILE A 181 -12.71 -22.82 -1.56
N LEU A 182 -13.56 -23.66 -2.16
CA LEU A 182 -14.97 -23.80 -1.77
C LEU A 182 -15.08 -24.33 -0.34
N ASP A 183 -14.28 -25.34 -0.01
CA ASP A 183 -14.19 -25.91 1.35
C ASP A 183 -13.63 -24.89 2.35
N SER A 184 -12.61 -24.13 1.93
CA SER A 184 -11.97 -23.12 2.79
C SER A 184 -12.92 -21.99 3.19
N TYR A 185 -13.79 -21.58 2.27
CA TYR A 185 -14.82 -20.57 2.50
C TYR A 185 -16.14 -21.15 3.05
N GLN A 186 -16.29 -22.48 3.03
CA GLN A 186 -17.54 -23.18 3.35
C GLN A 186 -18.72 -22.67 2.49
N MET A 187 -18.48 -22.55 1.19
CA MET A 187 -19.44 -22.02 0.21
C MET A 187 -19.52 -22.91 -1.03
N SER A 188 -20.70 -23.00 -1.66
CA SER A 188 -20.82 -23.52 -3.03
C SER A 188 -20.18 -22.56 -4.04
N SER A 189 -19.92 -23.03 -5.27
CA SER A 189 -19.41 -22.19 -6.37
C SER A 189 -20.31 -21.00 -6.66
N SER A 190 -21.63 -21.22 -6.74
CA SER A 190 -22.63 -20.16 -6.91
C SER A 190 -22.58 -19.12 -5.78
N ARG A 191 -22.45 -19.57 -4.54
CA ARG A 191 -22.37 -18.68 -3.37
C ARG A 191 -21.06 -17.90 -3.36
N LEU A 192 -19.95 -18.53 -3.74
CA LEU A 192 -18.65 -17.87 -3.88
C LEU A 192 -18.71 -16.79 -4.97
N GLU A 193 -19.37 -17.06 -6.09
CA GLU A 193 -19.55 -16.09 -7.17
C GLU A 193 -20.29 -14.83 -6.69
N GLU A 194 -21.43 -15.01 -6.01
CA GLU A 194 -22.17 -13.91 -5.39
C GLU A 194 -21.34 -13.15 -4.35
N PHE A 195 -20.60 -13.88 -3.52
CA PHE A 195 -19.74 -13.31 -2.49
C PHE A 195 -18.66 -12.43 -3.11
N LEU A 196 -17.98 -12.91 -4.16
CA LEU A 196 -16.96 -12.13 -4.87
C LEU A 196 -17.57 -10.91 -5.56
N LYS A 197 -18.71 -11.06 -6.25
CA LYS A 197 -19.44 -9.93 -6.86
C LYS A 197 -19.74 -8.83 -5.85
N ALA A 198 -20.25 -9.21 -4.67
CA ALA A 198 -20.57 -8.28 -3.60
C ALA A 198 -19.32 -7.60 -3.00
N LYS A 199 -18.17 -8.29 -2.98
CA LYS A 199 -16.94 -7.79 -2.34
C LYS A 199 -16.07 -6.94 -3.25
N THR A 200 -16.03 -7.21 -4.55
CA THR A 200 -15.13 -6.52 -5.48
C THR A 200 -15.85 -5.58 -6.44
N ASN A 201 -17.19 -5.62 -6.46
CA ASN A 201 -18.01 -4.90 -7.44
C ASN A 201 -17.63 -5.24 -8.90
N GLN A 202 -17.16 -6.46 -9.14
CA GLN A 202 -16.84 -7.00 -10.46
C GLN A 202 -17.76 -8.17 -10.81
N ILE A 203 -17.95 -8.43 -12.10
CA ILE A 203 -18.75 -9.55 -12.60
C ILE A 203 -17.84 -10.76 -12.78
N TYR A 204 -18.17 -11.85 -12.09
CA TYR A 204 -17.52 -13.15 -12.25
C TYR A 204 -18.51 -14.18 -12.77
N SER A 205 -17.98 -15.20 -13.45
CA SER A 205 -18.68 -16.43 -13.80
C SER A 205 -17.80 -17.57 -13.34
N ILE A 206 -18.26 -18.36 -12.37
CA ILE A 206 -17.53 -19.51 -11.85
C ILE A 206 -18.12 -20.78 -12.47
N SER A 207 -17.31 -21.49 -13.24
CA SER A 207 -17.65 -22.81 -13.79
C SER A 207 -16.77 -23.88 -13.17
N GLU A 208 -17.38 -24.94 -12.65
CA GLU A 208 -16.64 -26.11 -12.18
C GLU A 208 -16.31 -27.02 -13.37
N THR A 209 -15.02 -27.23 -13.62
CA THR A 209 -14.58 -28.31 -14.50
C THR A 209 -14.38 -29.56 -13.64
N PRO A 210 -15.00 -30.70 -13.97
CA PRO A 210 -14.74 -31.95 -13.26
C PRO A 210 -13.24 -32.25 -13.30
N GLU A 211 -12.65 -32.52 -12.13
CA GLU A 211 -11.32 -33.14 -12.08
C GLU A 211 -11.40 -34.42 -12.93
N HIS A 212 -10.72 -34.42 -14.09
CA HIS A 212 -10.51 -35.66 -14.80
C HIS A 212 -9.77 -36.57 -13.81
N CYS A 213 -10.42 -37.68 -13.45
CA CYS A 213 -9.76 -38.82 -12.84
C CYS A 213 -8.56 -39.15 -13.74
N ILE A 214 -7.35 -38.88 -13.23
CA ILE A 214 -6.12 -39.47 -13.75
C ILE A 214 -5.99 -40.84 -13.09
#